data_AF-A0A9P8TIG0-F1
#
_entry.id   AF-A0A9P8TIG0-F1
#
_cell.length_a   1.000
_cell.length_b   1.000
_cell.length_c   1.000
_cell.angle_alpha   90.00
_cell.angle_beta   90.00
_cell.angle_gamma   90.00
#
_symmetry.space_group_name_H-M   'P 1'
#
loop_
_entity.id
_entity.type
_entity.pdbx_description
1 polymer ?
#
loop_
_entity_poly.entity_id
_entity_poly.type
_entity_poly.pdbx_seq_one_letter_code
_entity_poly.pdbx_strand_id
1 'polypeptide(L)'
;VAHAQTIAVPSRLYYTPTDEQPLAGFRIGVKDLYDIAGIKTGGSSRHYYDVYDPANATCPSIQRLIDLGAVIVGKLKLTQF
;
A
#
# COMPACT_ATOMS: atom_id res chain seq x y z
N VAL A 1 14.44 -19.40 28.22
CA VAL A 1 13.02 -19.67 28.50
C VAL A 1 12.30 -18.32 28.60
N ALA A 2 11.22 -18.16 27.84
CA ALA A 2 10.12 -17.19 28.00
C ALA A 2 10.42 -15.68 27.99
N HIS A 3 10.48 -15.08 26.79
CA HIS A 3 10.10 -13.66 26.59
C HIS A 3 8.82 -13.49 25.75
N ALA A 4 8.29 -14.57 25.17
CA ALA A 4 7.08 -14.55 24.35
C ALA A 4 5.76 -14.55 25.16
N GLN A 5 5.82 -14.62 26.49
CA GLN A 5 4.63 -14.83 27.34
C GLN A 5 3.84 -13.54 27.69
N THR A 6 4.22 -12.36 27.19
CA THR A 6 3.53 -11.09 27.48
C THR A 6 2.79 -10.48 26.30
N ILE A 7 2.78 -11.12 25.13
CA ILE A 7 2.02 -10.62 23.98
C ILE A 7 0.58 -11.16 24.05
N ALA A 8 -0.39 -10.28 24.32
CA ALA A 8 -1.81 -10.65 24.42
C ALA A 8 -2.38 -11.26 23.13
N VAL A 9 -1.82 -10.90 21.96
CA VAL A 9 -2.15 -11.48 20.65
C VAL A 9 -0.89 -11.58 19.79
N PRO A 10 -0.52 -12.76 19.28
CA PRO A 10 0.66 -12.90 18.42
C PRO A 10 0.57 -12.02 17.17
N SER A 11 1.73 -11.69 16.59
CA SER A 11 1.78 -10.96 15.33
C SER A 11 0.90 -11.65 14.27
N ARG A 12 0.03 -10.88 13.61
CA ARG A 12 -0.79 -11.36 12.48
C ARG A 12 -0.08 -11.17 11.14
N LEU A 13 1.23 -10.92 11.17
CA LEU A 13 2.07 -10.88 9.98
C LEU A 13 2.55 -12.29 9.68
N TYR A 14 1.83 -13.00 8.81
CA TYR A 14 2.15 -14.38 8.40
C TYR A 14 3.18 -14.46 7.26
N TYR A 15 4.00 -13.42 7.11
CA TYR A 15 4.98 -13.28 6.04
C TYR A 15 6.40 -13.38 6.59
N THR A 16 7.28 -14.01 5.83
CA THR A 16 8.72 -14.10 6.14
C THR A 16 9.48 -13.30 5.09
N PRO A 17 10.17 -12.21 5.48
CA PRO A 17 11.03 -11.47 4.57
C PRO A 17 12.14 -12.36 4.00
N THR A 18 12.45 -12.18 2.72
CA THR A 18 13.61 -12.77 2.04
C THR A 18 14.47 -11.68 1.43
N ASP A 19 15.65 -12.04 0.93
CA ASP A 19 16.52 -11.07 0.24
C ASP A 19 15.86 -10.50 -1.03
N GLU A 20 15.00 -11.28 -1.70
CA GLU A 20 14.22 -10.85 -2.86
C GLU A 20 12.99 -10.04 -2.48
N GLN A 21 12.35 -10.38 -1.35
CA GLN A 21 11.14 -9.73 -0.85
C GLN A 21 11.32 -9.22 0.58
N PRO A 22 12.16 -8.20 0.80
CA PRO A 22 12.46 -7.67 2.12
C PRO A 22 11.27 -6.96 2.76
N LEU A 23 10.23 -6.62 1.98
CA LEU A 23 9.01 -5.98 2.46
C LEU A 23 7.84 -6.97 2.58
N ALA A 24 8.10 -8.29 2.53
CA ALA A 24 7.06 -9.31 2.60
C ALA A 24 6.08 -9.05 3.76
N GLY A 25 4.83 -8.74 3.41
CA GLY A 25 3.74 -8.51 4.35
C GLY A 25 3.67 -7.12 4.97
N PHE A 26 4.62 -6.22 4.67
CA PHE A 26 4.52 -4.82 5.10
C PHE A 26 3.27 -4.20 4.50
N ARG A 27 2.39 -3.68 5.35
CA ARG A 27 1.12 -3.08 4.93
C ARG A 27 1.31 -1.59 4.77
N ILE A 28 1.05 -1.08 3.57
CA ILE A 28 1.25 0.33 3.27
C ILE A 28 -0.05 0.98 2.77
N GLY A 29 -0.35 2.15 3.35
CA GLY A 29 -1.34 3.07 2.81
C GLY A 29 -0.68 4.02 1.83
N VAL A 30 -1.26 4.16 0.65
CA VAL A 30 -0.67 4.95 -0.44
C VAL A 30 -1.41 6.28 -0.52
N LYS A 31 -0.70 7.41 -0.55
CA LYS A 31 -1.33 8.73 -0.79
C LYS A 31 -2.17 8.68 -2.07
N ASP A 32 -3.38 9.25 -2.06
CA ASP A 32 -4.25 9.39 -3.22
C ASP A 32 -3.74 10.43 -4.23
N LEU A 33 -2.50 10.23 -4.65
CA LEU A 33 -1.73 10.98 -5.65
C LEU A 33 -0.96 10.00 -6.56
N TYR A 34 -0.69 8.80 -6.07
CA TYR A 34 -0.01 7.75 -6.83
C TYR A 34 -1.02 6.85 -7.55
N ASP A 35 -0.74 6.58 -8.82
CA ASP A 35 -1.53 5.66 -9.63
C ASP A 35 -1.30 4.21 -9.24
N ILE A 36 -2.41 3.46 -9.20
CA ILE A 36 -2.45 2.03 -8.96
C ILE A 36 -3.38 1.45 -10.02
N ALA A 37 -2.91 0.42 -10.75
CA ALA A 37 -3.66 -0.17 -11.85
C ALA A 37 -5.07 -0.59 -11.39
N GLY A 38 -6.09 -0.21 -12.16
CA GLY A 38 -7.50 -0.49 -11.87
C GLY A 38 -8.14 0.40 -10.80
N ILE A 39 -7.42 1.37 -10.23
CA ILE A 39 -7.93 2.28 -9.20
C ILE A 39 -7.89 3.72 -9.69
N LYS A 40 -8.99 4.46 -9.51
CA LYS A 40 -9.03 5.90 -9.78
C LYS A 40 -8.14 6.66 -8.79
N THR A 41 -7.41 7.65 -9.29
CA THR A 41 -6.67 8.60 -8.47
C THR A 41 -7.50 9.86 -8.35
N GLY A 42 -7.77 10.32 -7.12
CA GLY A 42 -8.60 11.49 -6.88
C GLY A 42 -7.80 12.78 -6.68
N GLY A 43 -6.58 12.71 -6.16
CA GLY A 43 -5.83 13.93 -5.78
C GLY A 43 -6.56 14.76 -4.73
N SER A 44 -7.50 14.14 -3.98
CA SER A 44 -8.48 14.83 -3.12
C SER A 44 -9.37 15.87 -3.83
N SER A 45 -9.54 15.76 -5.15
CA SER A 45 -10.47 16.55 -5.96
C SER A 45 -11.58 15.67 -6.54
N ARG A 46 -12.84 15.99 -6.23
CA ARG A 46 -14.00 15.27 -6.80
C ARG A 46 -14.07 15.38 -8.32
N HIS A 47 -13.79 16.57 -8.86
CA HIS A 47 -13.78 16.78 -10.31
C HIS A 47 -12.69 15.97 -11.01
N TYR A 48 -11.49 15.91 -10.42
CA TYR A 48 -10.41 15.07 -10.96
C TYR A 48 -10.82 13.61 -10.93
N TYR A 49 -11.40 13.15 -9.81
CA TYR A 49 -11.94 11.80 -9.73
C TYR A 49 -13.00 11.55 -10.81
N ASP A 50 -13.95 12.44 -11.05
CA ASP A 50 -15.06 12.19 -11.98
C ASP A 50 -14.63 12.16 -13.45
N VAL A 51 -13.64 12.98 -13.84
CA VAL A 51 -13.21 13.14 -15.24
C VAL A 51 -12.28 12.02 -15.72
N TYR A 52 -11.45 11.46 -14.83
CA TYR A 52 -10.46 10.46 -15.23
C TYR A 52 -10.91 9.03 -14.93
N ASP A 53 -10.62 8.13 -15.87
CA ASP A 53 -10.81 6.70 -15.71
C ASP A 53 -9.80 6.10 -14.70
N PRO A 54 -10.01 4.86 -14.22
CA PRO A 54 -9.02 4.16 -13.41
C PRO A 54 -7.67 4.08 -14.13
N ALA A 55 -6.57 4.17 -13.37
CA ALA A 55 -5.24 4.09 -13.96
C ALA A 55 -4.99 2.73 -14.62
N ASN A 56 -4.37 2.71 -15.81
CA ASN A 56 -4.03 1.47 -16.52
C ASN A 56 -2.76 0.80 -15.99
N ALA A 57 -1.93 1.53 -15.25
CA ALA A 57 -0.68 1.05 -14.70
C ALA A 57 -0.46 1.58 -13.28
N THR A 58 0.26 0.80 -12.49
CA THR A 58 0.76 1.25 -11.18
C THR A 58 2.02 2.07 -11.39
N CYS A 59 2.15 3.21 -10.69
CA CYS A 59 3.32 4.06 -10.86
C CYS A 59 4.62 3.35 -10.37
N PRO A 60 5.80 3.68 -10.94
CA PRO A 60 7.02 2.91 -10.69
C PRO A 60 7.42 2.80 -9.21
N SER A 61 7.20 3.85 -8.42
CA SER A 61 7.48 3.85 -6.99
C SER A 61 6.63 2.84 -6.21
N ILE A 62 5.35 2.71 -6.55
CA ILE A 62 4.44 1.77 -5.89
C ILE A 62 4.67 0.35 -6.41
N GLN A 63 4.90 0.20 -7.72
CA GLN A 63 5.23 -1.10 -8.30
C GLN A 63 6.48 -1.68 -7.63
N ARG A 64 7.52 -0.86 -7.42
CA ARG A 64 8.74 -1.30 -6.74
C ARG A 64 8.48 -1.83 -5.33
N LEU A 65 7.56 -1.22 -4.57
CA LEU A 65 7.20 -1.67 -3.23
C LEU A 65 6.45 -3.01 -3.29
N ILE A 66 5.54 -3.16 -4.25
CA ILE A 66 4.82 -4.42 -4.50
C ILE A 66 5.81 -5.53 -4.86
N ASP A 67 6.76 -5.27 -5.76
CA ASP A 67 7.76 -6.25 -6.20
C ASP A 67 8.63 -6.73 -5.02
N LEU A 68 8.87 -5.86 -4.03
CA LEU A 68 9.58 -6.19 -2.79
C LEU A 68 8.72 -6.93 -1.74
N GLY A 69 7.45 -7.22 -2.05
CA GLY A 69 6.53 -7.98 -1.19
C GLY A 69 5.62 -7.12 -0.30
N ALA A 70 5.56 -5.81 -0.51
CA ALA A 70 4.64 -4.95 0.24
C ALA A 70 3.19 -5.17 -0.18
N VAL A 71 2.27 -5.06 0.77
CA VAL A 71 0.83 -5.20 0.58
C VAL A 71 0.16 -3.84 0.65
N ILE A 72 -0.44 -3.40 -0.45
CA ILE A 72 -1.23 -2.17 -0.48
C ILE A 72 -2.58 -2.44 0.19
N VAL A 73 -2.91 -1.69 1.24
CA VAL A 73 -4.18 -1.87 1.97
C VAL A 73 -5.22 -0.79 1.67
N GLY A 74 -4.84 0.27 0.96
CA GLY A 74 -5.76 1.30 0.52
C GLY A 74 -5.07 2.60 0.09
N LYS A 75 -5.89 3.54 -0.41
CA LYS A 75 -5.47 4.91 -0.69
C LYS A 75 -5.85 5.85 0.45
N LEU A 76 -4.99 6.82 0.73
CA LEU A 76 -5.10 7.77 1.83
C LEU A 76 -5.55 9.13 1.30
N LYS A 77 -6.55 9.72 1.97
CA LYS A 77 -7.01 11.08 1.69
C LYS A 77 -5.90 12.10 1.91
N LEU A 78 -5.86 13.12 1.06
CA LEU A 78 -4.92 14.23 1.10
C LEU A 78 -5.66 15.54 1.36
N THR A 79 -4.91 16.61 1.58
CA THR A 79 -5.42 17.96 1.39
C THR A 79 -5.50 18.22 -0.11
N GLN A 80 -6.62 18.78 -0.57
CA GLN A 80 -6.73 19.26 -1.94
C GLN A 80 -5.80 20.45 -2.12
N PHE A 81 -4.99 20.45 -3.19
CA PHE A 81 -4.17 21.61 -3.56
C PHE A 81 -5.04 22.73 -4.14
#